data_AF-A0A8I1GMI9-F1
#
_entry.id   AF-A0A8I1GMI9-F1
#
_cell.length_a   1.000
_cell.length_b   1.000
_cell.length_c   1.000
_cell.angle_alpha   90.00
_cell.angle_beta   90.00
_cell.angle_gamma   90.00
#
_symmetry.space_group_name_H-M   'P 1'
#
loop_
_entity.id
_entity.type
_entity.pdbx_description
1 polymer ?
#
loop_
_entity_poly.entity_id
_entity_poly.type
_entity_poly.pdbx_seq_one_letter_code
_entity_poly.pdbx_strand_id
1 'polypeptide(L)'
;MSSSAAKYDVFQALADPTRREVLRLLSDKELPISKITDHFPMSRTAVVKHLHILSEANLVSGRKSGREKIYCLQPEPLEELKQWLSYYERFWDNKLSVLKHIVENEE
;
A
#
# COMPACT_ATOMS: atom_id res chain seq x y z
N MET A 1 -4.38 25.60 7.72
CA MET A 1 -3.02 25.04 7.85
C MET A 1 -2.71 24.37 6.54
N SER A 2 -1.74 24.90 5.77
CA SER A 2 -1.52 24.48 4.38
C SER A 2 -1.07 23.03 4.32
N SER A 3 -1.98 22.16 3.88
CA SER A 3 -1.61 20.88 3.28
C SER A 3 -0.79 21.21 2.04
N SER A 4 0.53 20.97 2.07
CA SER A 4 1.23 20.79 0.81
C SER A 4 0.62 19.53 0.20
N ALA A 5 -0.18 19.69 -0.85
CA ALA A 5 -0.79 18.55 -1.52
C ALA A 5 0.32 17.54 -1.82
N ALA A 6 0.20 16.35 -1.25
CA ALA A 6 1.10 15.25 -1.52
C ALA A 6 1.25 15.12 -3.05
N LYS A 7 2.49 15.09 -3.54
CA LYS A 7 2.73 15.06 -5.00
C LYS A 7 2.10 13.82 -5.65
N TYR A 8 1.95 12.75 -4.89
CA TYR A 8 1.23 11.54 -5.27
C TYR A 8 0.19 11.22 -4.19
N ASP A 9 -1.00 10.82 -4.60
CA ASP A 9 -2.02 10.30 -3.69
C ASP A 9 -1.85 8.78 -3.45
N VAL A 10 -2.65 8.22 -2.52
CA VAL A 10 -2.62 6.81 -2.16
C VAL A 10 -2.95 5.90 -3.35
N PHE A 11 -3.84 6.31 -4.25
CA PHE A 11 -4.27 5.51 -5.40
C PHE A 11 -3.16 5.40 -6.44
N GLN A 12 -2.53 6.51 -6.79
CA GLN A 12 -1.37 6.56 -7.68
C GLN A 12 -0.20 5.77 -7.11
N ALA A 13 0.06 5.90 -5.81
CA ALA A 13 1.11 5.16 -5.14
C ALA A 13 0.83 3.65 -5.09
N LEU A 14 -0.42 3.21 -4.98
CA LEU A 14 -0.76 1.79 -4.94
C LEU A 14 -1.01 1.16 -6.30
N ALA A 15 -1.08 1.92 -7.40
CA ALA A 15 -1.30 1.39 -8.75
C ALA A 15 -0.21 0.40 -9.21
N ASP A 16 1.02 0.55 -8.73
CA ASP A 16 2.17 -0.29 -9.10
C ASP A 16 2.32 -1.52 -8.18
N PRO A 17 2.45 -2.74 -8.74
CA PRO A 17 2.56 -3.96 -7.96
C PRO A 17 3.81 -4.00 -7.09
N THR A 18 4.93 -3.46 -7.56
CA THR A 18 6.19 -3.41 -6.81
C THR A 18 6.04 -2.53 -5.57
N ARG A 19 5.35 -1.40 -5.67
CA ARG A 19 5.04 -0.56 -4.50
C ARG A 19 4.16 -1.29 -3.48
N ARG A 20 3.15 -2.05 -3.93
CA ARG A 20 2.33 -2.89 -3.03
C ARG A 20 3.16 -3.97 -2.34
N GLU A 21 4.10 -4.59 -3.05
CA GLU A 21 5.05 -5.55 -2.50
C GLU A 21 5.96 -4.92 -1.44
N VAL A 22 6.50 -3.72 -1.69
CA VAL A 22 7.32 -2.98 -0.71
C VAL A 22 6.53 -2.72 0.57
N LEU A 23 5.27 -2.28 0.46
CA LEU A 23 4.44 -2.02 1.64
C LEU A 23 4.15 -3.31 2.43
N ARG A 24 3.90 -4.43 1.74
CA ARG A 24 3.74 -5.73 2.41
C ARG A 24 5.02 -6.18 3.09
N LEU A 25 6.18 -6.00 2.46
CA LEU A 25 7.46 -6.32 3.07
C LEU A 25 7.70 -5.49 4.35
N LEU A 26 7.27 -4.23 4.36
CA LEU A 26 7.40 -3.32 5.50
C LEU A 26 6.30 -3.48 6.56
N SER A 27 5.23 -4.23 6.30
CA SER A 27 4.17 -4.48 7.30
C SER A 27 4.63 -5.39 8.43
N ASP A 28 5.63 -6.24 8.17
CA ASP A 28 6.15 -7.18 9.17
C ASP A 28 7.18 -6.50 10.09
N LYS A 29 8.04 -5.64 9.52
CA LYS A 29 9.11 -4.93 10.24
C LYS A 29 9.69 -3.79 9.41
N GLU A 30 10.29 -2.83 10.12
CA GLU A 30 11.13 -1.81 9.51
C GLU A 30 12.41 -2.42 8.93
N LEU A 31 12.83 -1.99 7.74
CA LEU A 31 13.99 -2.56 7.05
C LEU A 31 14.92 -1.49 6.48
N PRO A 32 16.24 -1.72 6.50
CA PRO A 32 17.17 -0.88 5.75
C PRO A 32 16.98 -1.07 4.24
N ILE A 33 17.27 -0.02 3.48
CA ILE A 33 17.15 -0.03 2.02
C ILE A 33 17.91 -1.18 1.34
N SER A 34 19.04 -1.62 1.91
CA SER A 34 19.81 -2.78 1.45
C SER A 34 18.94 -4.03 1.47
N LYS A 35 18.32 -4.32 2.62
CA LYS A 35 17.42 -5.47 2.79
C LYS A 35 16.16 -5.37 1.93
N ILE A 36 15.60 -4.19 1.74
CA ILE A 36 14.47 -4.01 0.81
C ILE A 36 14.93 -4.36 -0.62
N THR A 37 16.10 -3.88 -1.04
CA THR A 37 16.63 -4.14 -2.38
C THR A 37 16.86 -5.63 -2.65
N ASP A 38 17.33 -6.39 -1.64
CA ASP A 38 17.57 -7.83 -1.76
C ASP A 38 16.30 -8.64 -2.13
N HIS A 39 15.09 -8.10 -1.93
CA HIS A 39 13.81 -8.77 -2.22
C HIS A 39 13.33 -8.60 -3.67
N PHE A 40 13.97 -7.75 -4.46
CA PHE A 40 13.50 -7.44 -5.81
C PHE A 40 14.57 -7.74 -6.87
N PRO A 41 14.20 -8.32 -8.02
CA PRO A 41 15.11 -8.55 -9.14
C PRO A 41 15.35 -7.25 -9.95
N MET A 42 15.63 -6.14 -9.26
CA MET A 42 15.84 -4.82 -9.88
C MET A 42 16.97 -4.05 -9.20
N SER A 43 17.44 -2.99 -9.86
CA SER A 43 18.51 -2.16 -9.30
C SER A 43 18.07 -1.41 -8.04
N ARG A 44 19.03 -1.13 -7.15
CA ARG A 44 18.82 -0.27 -5.98
C ARG A 44 18.21 1.08 -6.35
N THR A 45 18.62 1.66 -7.49
CA THR A 45 18.07 2.93 -7.99
C THR A 45 16.59 2.82 -8.31
N ALA A 46 16.13 1.69 -8.85
CA ALA A 46 14.70 1.45 -9.08
C ALA A 46 13.94 1.38 -7.75
N VAL A 47 14.44 0.63 -6.77
CA VAL A 47 13.86 0.55 -5.41
C VAL A 47 13.75 1.93 -4.77
N VAL A 48 14.80 2.75 -4.86
CA VAL A 48 14.80 4.13 -4.33
C VAL A 48 13.69 4.96 -4.97
N LYS A 49 13.44 4.82 -6.27
CA LYS A 49 12.34 5.54 -6.95
C LYS A 49 10.98 5.12 -6.43
N HIS A 50 10.74 3.81 -6.23
CA HIS A 50 9.50 3.33 -5.62
C HIS A 50 9.32 3.86 -4.20
N LEU A 51 10.37 3.80 -3.37
CA LEU A 51 10.36 4.34 -2.00
C LEU A 51 10.13 5.85 -1.97
N HIS A 52 10.67 6.59 -2.94
CA HIS A 52 10.42 8.03 -3.03
C HIS A 52 8.95 8.32 -3.29
N ILE A 53 8.32 7.66 -4.27
CA ILE A 53 6.88 7.82 -4.54
C ILE A 53 6.04 7.46 -3.32
N LEU A 54 6.37 6.35 -2.65
CA LEU A 54 5.69 5.94 -1.41
C LEU A 54 5.86 6.98 -0.29
N SER A 55 7.03 7.59 -0.14
CA SER A 55 7.26 8.65 0.85
C SER A 55 6.49 9.93 0.53
N GLU A 56 6.44 10.33 -0.75
CA GLU A 56 5.66 11.50 -1.19
C GLU A 56 4.15 11.30 -0.97
N ALA A 57 3.67 10.05 -1.04
CA ALA A 57 2.31 9.66 -0.70
C ALA A 57 2.09 9.38 0.80
N ASN A 58 3.10 9.66 1.64
CA ASN A 58 3.11 9.40 3.08
C ASN A 58 2.88 7.94 3.50
N LEU A 59 3.05 6.97 2.59
CA LEU A 59 2.85 5.54 2.86
C LEU A 59 4.08 4.88 3.50
N VAL A 60 5.24 5.51 3.42
CA VAL A 60 6.45 5.06 4.13
C VAL A 60 7.24 6.25 4.66
N SER A 61 7.80 6.09 5.85
CA SER A 61 8.77 7.02 6.42
C SER A 61 10.16 6.41 6.37
N GLY A 62 11.19 7.24 6.23
CA GLY A 62 12.57 6.78 6.15
C GLY A 62 13.49 7.57 7.06
N ARG A 63 14.13 6.92 8.02
CA ARG A 63 15.07 7.54 8.98
C ARG A 63 16.50 7.06 8.76
N LYS A 64 17.48 7.93 8.99
CA LYS A 64 18.89 7.56 8.93
C LYS A 64 19.28 6.82 10.20
N SER A 65 19.91 5.66 10.06
CA SER A 65 20.49 4.88 11.15
C SER A 65 21.93 4.51 10.77
N GLY A 66 22.88 5.25 11.33
CA GLY A 66 24.29 5.13 10.95
C GLY A 66 24.53 5.44 9.46
N ARG A 67 24.97 4.42 8.71
CA ARG A 67 25.26 4.52 7.26
C ARG A 67 24.08 4.12 6.38
N GLU A 68 23.00 3.59 6.95
CA GLU A 68 21.85 3.12 6.21
C GLU A 68 20.60 4.00 6.46
N LYS A 69 19.64 3.91 5.54
CA LYS A 69 18.30 4.48 5.72
C LYS A 69 17.33 3.34 5.95
N ILE A 70 16.66 3.37 7.11
CA ILE A 70 15.65 2.40 7.54
C ILE A 70 14.28 2.95 7.18
N TYR A 71 13.46 2.15 6.52
CA TYR A 71 12.10 2.48 6.13
C TYR A 71 11.08 1.76 7.00
N CYS A 72 9.98 2.45 7.27
CA CYS A 72 8.84 1.98 8.05
C CYS A 72 7.55 2.24 7.28
N LEU A 73 6.60 1.31 7.35
CA LEU A 73 5.24 1.50 6.83
C LEU A 73 4.54 2.62 7.62
N GLN A 74 3.78 3.46 6.91
CA GLN A 74 2.86 4.43 7.50
C GLN A 74 1.46 4.06 6.99
N PRO A 75 0.66 3.32 7.79
CA PRO A 75 -0.62 2.80 7.32
C PRO A 75 -1.73 3.86 7.26
N GLU A 76 -1.55 5.02 7.89
CA GLU A 76 -2.59 6.04 8.05
C GLU A 76 -3.21 6.49 6.71
N PRO A 77 -2.45 6.74 5.63
CA PRO A 77 -3.04 7.11 4.34
C PRO A 77 -3.86 5.99 3.68
N LEU A 78 -3.69 4.72 4.10
CA LEU A 78 -4.49 3.61 3.58
C LEU A 78 -5.94 3.65 4.04
N GLU A 79 -6.27 4.40 5.10
CA GLU A 79 -7.65 4.55 5.56
C GLU A 79 -8.53 5.24 4.49
N GLU A 80 -7.97 6.16 3.71
CA GLU A 80 -8.67 6.78 2.58
C GLU A 80 -9.08 5.72 1.53
N LEU A 81 -8.16 4.82 1.18
CA LEU A 81 -8.44 3.72 0.25
C LEU A 81 -9.52 2.80 0.82
N LYS A 82 -9.41 2.42 2.10
CA LYS A 82 -10.39 1.56 2.76
C LYS A 82 -11.78 2.18 2.77
N GLN A 83 -11.90 3.47 3.07
CA GLN A 83 -13.17 4.19 3.02
C GLN A 83 -13.73 4.22 1.60
N TRP A 84 -12.90 4.47 0.59
CA TRP A 84 -13.32 4.45 -0.80
C TRP A 84 -13.79 3.06 -1.25
N LEU A 85 -13.08 2.00 -0.87
CA LEU A 85 -13.45 0.61 -1.18
C LEU A 85 -14.77 0.20 -0.52
N SER A 86 -15.06 0.68 0.69
CA SER A 86 -16.30 0.32 1.41
C SER A 86 -17.58 0.65 0.64
N TYR A 87 -17.58 1.70 -0.19
CA TYR A 87 -18.70 2.00 -1.08
C TYR A 87 -18.97 0.89 -2.10
N TYR A 88 -17.91 0.24 -2.59
CA TYR A 88 -18.00 -0.79 -3.62
C TYR A 88 -18.22 -2.20 -3.05
N GLU A 89 -18.07 -2.40 -1.74
CA GLU A 89 -18.33 -3.69 -1.06
C GLU A 89 -19.73 -4.25 -1.38
N ARG A 90 -20.73 -3.37 -1.53
CA ARG A 90 -22.10 -3.73 -1.96
C ARG A 90 -22.18 -4.51 -3.28
N PHE A 91 -21.21 -4.36 -4.17
CA PHE A 91 -21.18 -5.08 -5.45
C PHE A 91 -20.66 -6.52 -5.31
N TRP A 92 -19.85 -6.78 -4.28
CA TRP A 92 -19.35 -8.12 -3.97
C TRP A 92 -20.30 -8.90 -3.05
N ASP A 93 -20.98 -8.22 -2.12
CA ASP A 93 -21.97 -8.82 -1.22
C ASP A 93 -23.20 -9.39 -1.97
N ASN A 94 -23.50 -8.87 -3.16
CA ASN A 94 -24.57 -9.41 -4.00
C ASN A 94 -24.34 -10.85 -4.46
N LYS A 95 -23.08 -11.33 -4.57
CA LYS A 95 -22.82 -12.73 -4.96
C LYS A 95 -23.21 -13.71 -3.85
N LEU A 96 -22.99 -13.34 -2.59
CA LEU A 96 -23.41 -14.13 -1.42
C LEU A 96 -24.93 -14.07 -1.21
N SER A 97 -25.55 -12.91 -1.44
CA SER A 97 -27.01 -12.78 -1.42
C SER A 97 -27.71 -13.61 -2.51
N VAL A 98 -27.13 -13.70 -3.71
CA VAL A 98 -27.65 -14.56 -4.79
C VAL A 98 -27.49 -16.04 -4.45
N LEU A 99 -26.34 -16.46 -3.89
CA LEU A 99 -26.15 -17.82 -3.40
C LEU A 99 -27.16 -18.18 -2.29
N LYS A 100 -27.37 -17.27 -1.34
CA LYS A 100 -28.36 -17.42 -0.27
C LYS A 100 -29.78 -17.55 -0.85
N HIS A 101 -30.13 -16.71 -1.83
CA HIS A 101 -31.44 -16.75 -2.48
C HIS A 101 -31.65 -18.03 -3.30
N ILE A 102 -30.61 -18.64 -3.88
CA ILE A 102 -30.76 -19.93 -4.58
C ILE A 102 -30.99 -21.06 -3.57
N VAL A 103 -30.21 -21.09 -2.48
CA VAL A 103 -30.35 -22.13 -1.45
C VAL A 103 -31.66 -22.02 -0.66
N GLU A 104 -32.14 -20.81 -0.40
CA GLU A 104 -33.40 -20.57 0.33
C GLU A 104 -34.65 -20.70 -0.56
N ASN A 105 -34.51 -20.74 -1.89
CA ASN A 105 -35.63 -20.87 -2.82
C ASN A 105 -35.54 -22.13 -3.71
N GLU A 106 -34.71 -23.11 -3.33
CA GLU A 106 -34.88 -24.50 -3.76
C GLU A 106 -35.96 -25.18 -2.90
N GLU A 107 -37.22 -24.77 -3.10
CA GLU A 107 -38.44 -25.57 -2.85
C GLU A 107 -39.36 -25.49 -4.08
#